data_AF-A0A0B2US42-F1
#
_entry.id   AF-A0A0B2US42-F1
#
_cell.length_a   1.000
_cell.length_b   1.000
_cell.length_c   1.000
_cell.angle_alpha   90.00
_cell.angle_beta   90.00
_cell.angle_gamma   90.00
#
_symmetry.space_group_name_H-M   'P 1'
#
loop_
_entity.id
_entity.type
_entity.pdbx_description
1 polymer ?
#
loop_
_entity_poly.entity_id
_entity_poly.type
_entity_poly.pdbx_seq_one_letter_code
_entity_poly.pdbx_strand_id
1 'polypeptide(L)' 'MTMIKEKVDEDQYISSDDFMADIALLFSNARTFNEPGSQIYRDSSTLEAVVRATLASIPDTPLYNPVHLKAKYG' A
#
# COMPACT_ATOMS: atom_id res chain seq x y z
N MET A 1 -9.75 -0.67 -4.30
CA MET A 1 -8.54 -1.12 -5.01
C MET A 1 -8.29 -0.36 -6.30
N THR A 2 -9.32 0.01 -7.08
CA THR A 2 -9.15 0.72 -8.37
C THR A 2 -8.25 1.96 -8.28
N MET A 3 -8.50 2.88 -7.34
CA MET A 3 -7.65 4.07 -7.17
C MET A 3 -6.19 3.75 -6.87
N ILE A 4 -5.91 2.78 -6.00
CA ILE A 4 -4.54 2.38 -5.66
C ILE A 4 -3.86 1.80 -6.90
N LYS A 5 -4.58 0.99 -7.67
CA LYS A 5 -4.07 0.42 -8.93
C LYS A 5 -3.76 1.52 -9.94
N GLU A 6 -4.66 2.47 -10.15
CA GLU A 6 -4.44 3.62 -11.04
C GLU A 6 -3.20 4.42 -10.62
N LYS A 7 -3.05 4.70 -9.32
CA LYS A 7 -1.86 5.38 -8.79
C LYS A 7 -0.55 4.61 -9.02
N VAL A 8 -0.59 3.27 -8.99
CA VAL A 8 0.57 2.44 -9.36
C VAL A 8 0.83 2.52 -10.86
N ASP A 9 -0.20 2.33 -11.69
CA ASP A 9 -0.08 2.31 -13.16
C ASP A 9 0.37 3.67 -13.73
N GLU A 10 0.06 4.76 -13.03
CA GLU A 10 0.42 6.14 -13.39
C GLU A 10 1.67 6.67 -12.65
N ASP A 11 2.47 5.79 -12.03
CA ASP A 11 3.71 6.15 -11.34
C ASP A 11 3.54 7.25 -10.26
N GLN A 12 2.38 7.34 -9.61
CA GLN A 12 2.07 8.44 -8.68
C GLN A 12 2.68 8.26 -7.27
N TYR A 13 3.18 7.07 -6.94
CA TYR A 13 3.86 6.84 -5.67
C TYR A 13 5.36 7.13 -5.80
N ILE A 14 5.88 8.00 -4.92
CA ILE A 14 7.31 8.33 -4.88
C ILE A 14 8.09 7.17 -4.26
N SER A 15 7.49 6.51 -3.27
CA SER A 15 8.09 5.39 -2.56
C SER A 15 7.09 4.26 -2.27
N SER A 16 7.61 3.06 -1.97
CA SER A 16 6.79 1.95 -1.49
C SER A 16 6.07 2.30 -0.19
N ASP A 17 6.60 3.22 0.62
CA ASP A 17 5.95 3.67 1.86
C ASP A 17 4.69 4.48 1.57
N ASP A 18 4.68 5.30 0.52
CA ASP A 18 3.48 6.04 0.09
C ASP A 18 2.38 5.07 -0.37
N PHE A 19 2.77 4.01 -1.08
CA PHE A 19 1.86 2.93 -1.45
C PHE A 19 1.32 2.21 -0.20
N MET A 20 2.20 1.90 0.76
CA MET A 20 1.79 1.24 2.02
C MET A 20 0.85 2.10 2.85
N ALA A 21 0.98 3.43 2.81
CA ALA A 21 0.07 4.34 3.51
C ALA A 21 -1.37 4.21 2.97
N ASP A 22 -1.55 4.15 1.64
CA ASP A 22 -2.88 3.96 1.04
C ASP A 22 -3.46 2.57 1.30
N ILE A 23 -2.61 1.53 1.31
CA ILE A 23 -3.02 0.17 1.68
C ILE A 23 -3.47 0.13 3.16
N ALA A 24 -2.72 0.76 4.06
CA ALA A 24 -3.08 0.86 5.47
C ALA A 24 -4.39 1.61 5.66
N LEU A 25 -4.62 2.69 4.90
CA LEU A 25 -5.87 3.44 4.90
C LEU A 25 -7.05 2.57 4.42
N LEU A 26 -6.87 1.80 3.33
CA LEU A 26 -7.89 0.88 2.82
C LEU A 26 -8.34 -0.10 3.90
N PHE A 27 -7.38 -0.75 4.58
CA PHE A 27 -7.70 -1.71 5.64
C PHE A 27 -8.22 -1.05 6.92
N SER A 28 -7.73 0.14 7.27
CA SER A 28 -8.26 0.94 8.38
C SER A 28 -9.73 1.29 8.16
N ASN A 29 -10.09 1.75 6.95
CA ASN A 29 -11.48 2.03 6.58
C ASN A 29 -12.31 0.75 6.60
N ALA A 30 -11.79 -0.36 6.07
CA ALA A 30 -12.48 -1.66 6.13
C ALA A 30 -12.81 -2.06 7.58
N ARG A 31 -11.89 -1.88 8.52
CA ARG A 31 -12.13 -2.18 9.95
C ARG A 31 -13.03 -1.17 10.65
N THR A 32 -12.99 0.08 10.23
CA THR A 32 -13.80 1.16 10.83
C THR A 32 -15.27 1.04 10.45
N PHE A 33 -15.57 0.72 9.19
CA PHE A 33 -16.93 0.72 8.67
C PHE A 33 -17.62 -0.65 8.67
N ASN A 34 -16.90 -1.75 8.92
CA ASN A 34 -17.47 -3.08 8.97
C ASN A 34 -17.41 -3.65 10.39
N GLU A 35 -18.42 -4.44 10.74
CA GLU A 35 -18.54 -5.04 12.07
C GLU A 35 -17.30 -5.90 12.40
N PRO A 36 -16.73 -5.79 13.62
CA PRO A 36 -15.72 -6.71 14.09
C PRO A 36 -16.19 -8.16 13.98
N GLY A 37 -15.41 -9.00 13.30
CA GLY A 37 -15.80 -10.38 13.03
C GLY A 37 -16.69 -10.57 11.80
N SER A 38 -17.00 -9.54 11.03
CA SER A 38 -17.46 -9.71 9.65
C SER A 38 -16.35 -10.27 8.76
N GLN A 39 -16.71 -10.83 7.60
CA GLN A 39 -15.74 -11.35 6.64
C GLN A 39 -14.79 -10.25 6.16
N ILE A 40 -15.31 -9.08 5.83
CA ILE A 40 -14.53 -7.92 5.36
C ILE A 40 -13.53 -7.46 6.43
N TYR A 41 -13.94 -7.43 7.70
CA TYR A 41 -13.04 -7.09 8.80
C TYR A 41 -11.87 -8.08 8.90
N ARG A 42 -12.16 -9.40 8.86
CA ARG A 42 -11.11 -10.44 8.92
C ARG A 42 -10.18 -10.41 7.72
N ASP A 43 -10.75 -10.23 6.53
CA ASP A 43 -9.99 -10.17 5.28
C ASP A 43 -9.03 -8.99 5.28
N SER A 44 -9.45 -7.83 5.80
CA SER A 44 -8.58 -6.65 5.89
C SER A 44 -7.30 -6.91 6.70
N SER A 45 -7.42 -7.64 7.82
CA SER A 45 -6.28 -7.97 8.68
C SER A 45 -5.38 -9.03 8.06
N THR A 46 -5.98 -10.01 7.39
CA THR A 46 -5.24 -11.08 6.69
C THR A 46 -4.44 -10.51 5.52
N LEU A 47 -5.08 -9.68 4.70
CA LEU A 47 -4.42 -9.05 3.55
C LEU A 47 -3.33 -8.06 3.98
N GLU A 48 -3.56 -7.29 5.05
CA GLU A 48 -2.51 -6.41 5.60
C GLU A 48 -1.25 -7.19 6.01
N ALA A 49 -1.42 -8.34 6.67
CA ALA A 49 -0.31 -9.19 7.07
C ALA A 49 0.46 -9.74 5.86
N VAL A 50 -0.25 -10.18 4.81
CA VAL A 50 0.37 -10.67 3.57
C VAL A 50 1.18 -9.58 2.88
N VAL A 51 0.61 -8.37 2.74
CA VAL A 51 1.32 -7.25 2.10
C VAL A 51 2.58 -6.87 2.88
N ARG A 52 2.50 -6.79 4.22
CA ARG A 52 3.67 -6.47 5.07
C ARG A 52 4.75 -7.53 4.98
N ALA A 53 4.38 -8.81 5.05
CA ALA A 53 5.33 -9.91 4.89
C ALA A 53 6.00 -9.89 3.52
N THR A 54 5.22 -9.59 2.47
CA THR A 54 5.75 -9.47 1.10
C THR A 54 6.75 -8.32 1.01
N LEU A 55 6.41 -7.13 1.51
CA LEU A 55 7.31 -5.98 1.48
C LEU A 55 8.59 -6.25 2.28
N ALA A 56 8.49 -6.86 3.46
CA ALA A 56 9.66 -7.21 4.28
C ALA A 56 10.58 -8.25 3.63
N SER A 57 10.07 -9.04 2.67
CA SER A 57 10.87 -10.00 1.91
C SER A 57 11.62 -9.38 0.73
N ILE A 58 11.29 -8.14 0.35
CA ILE A 58 11.94 -7.43 -0.74
C ILE A 58 13.20 -6.73 -0.21
N PRO A 59 14.40 -7.04 -0.74
CA PRO A 59 15.61 -6.30 -0.42
C PRO A 59 15.49 -4.82 -0.83
N ASP A 60 16.19 -3.93 -0.13
CA ASP A 60 16.29 -2.50 -0.46
C ASP A 60 15.00 -1.68 -0.34
N THR A 61 14.12 -2.05 0.60
CA THR A 61 12.98 -1.20 0.99
C THR A 61 13.40 -0.02 1.89
N PRO A 62 12.79 1.18 1.75
CA PRO A 62 11.69 1.46 0.83
C PRO A 62 12.16 1.61 -0.62
N LEU A 63 11.38 1.03 -1.54
CA LEU A 63 11.62 1.18 -2.97
C LEU A 63 11.25 2.60 -3.37
N TYR A 64 12.06 3.24 -4.20
CA TYR A 64 11.77 4.57 -4.73
C TYR A 64 11.48 4.50 -6.22
N ASN A 65 10.46 5.23 -6.68
CA ASN A 65 10.12 5.30 -8.09
C ASN A 65 11.22 6.08 -8.86
N PRO A 66 11.89 5.47 -9.84
CA PRO A 66 12.95 6.11 -10.62
C PRO A 66 12.54 7.39 -11.35
N VAL A 67 11.26 7.53 -11.72
CA VAL A 67 10.73 8.74 -12.37
C VAL A 67 10.84 9.95 -11.43
N HIS A 68 10.57 9.74 -10.14
CA HIS A 68 10.64 10.80 -9.12
C HIS A 68 12.05 11.05 -8.59
N LEU A 69 12.98 10.09 -8.75
CA LEU A 69 14.38 10.26 -8.37
C LEU A 69 15.13 11.27 -9.25
N LYS A 70 14.85 11.32 -10.56
CA LYS A 70 15.53 12.25 -11.48
C LYS A 70 15.13 13.71 -11.29
N ALA A 71 13.90 13.98 -10.83
CA ALA A 71 13.42 15.34 -10.57
C ALA A 71 14.14 16.05 -9.41
N LYS A 72 14.91 15.32 -8.58
CA LYS A 72 15.64 15.87 -7.43
C LYS A 72 17.07 16.33 -7.75
N TYR A 73 17.61 15.97 -8.91
CA TYR A 73 19.02 16.23 -9.29
C TYR A 73 19.17 16.91 -10.66
N GLY A 74 18.07 17.39 -11.25
CA GLY A 74 18.06 18.22 -12.45
C GLY A 74 18.07 19.71 -12.13
#